data_AF-A0AAD5G444-F1
#
_entry.id   AF-A0AAD5G444-F1
#
_cell.length_a   1.000
_cell.length_b   1.000
_cell.length_c   1.000
_cell.angle_alpha   90.00
_cell.angle_beta   90.00
_cell.angle_gamma   90.00
#
_symmetry.space_group_name_H-M   'P 1'
#
loop_
_entity.id
_entity.type
_entity.pdbx_description
1 polymer ?
#
loop_
_entity_poly.entity_id
_entity_poly.type
_entity_poly.pdbx_seq_one_letter_code
_entity_poly.pdbx_strand_id
1 'polypeptide(L)'
;MLMEIFTRKSPTDEMFVGDLSLKTWVQSAFPNNLDQVLDPDLHQVPDEFCSDSQSMRFKLQLDCLTTLIGVALSCTSDSPEGRITIAEALRKLKCVKDIVYKKNPSIKV
;
A
#
# COMPACT_ATOMS: atom_id res chain seq x y z
N MET A 1 -1.98 -11.23 -2.50
CA MET A 1 -0.64 -10.84 -2.99
C MET A 1 -0.30 -9.38 -2.82
N LEU A 2 -1.15 -8.40 -3.19
CA LEU A 2 -0.76 -6.99 -3.05
C LEU A 2 -0.51 -6.58 -1.58
N MET A 3 -1.39 -6.98 -0.65
CA MET A 3 -1.18 -6.73 0.79
C MET A 3 0.06 -7.42 1.35
N GLU A 4 0.36 -8.64 0.90
CA GLU A 4 1.53 -9.42 1.38
C GLU A 4 2.84 -8.68 1.09
N ILE A 5 2.95 -8.05 -0.08
CA ILE A 5 4.15 -7.29 -0.48
C ILE A 5 4.39 -6.11 0.45
N PHE A 6 3.34 -5.36 0.81
CA PHE A 6 3.48 -4.13 1.58
C PHE A 6 3.53 -4.36 3.09
N THR A 7 3.00 -5.47 3.57
CA THR A 7 3.00 -5.81 5.00
C THR A 7 4.13 -6.78 5.36
N ARG A 8 4.73 -7.44 4.36
CA ARG A 8 5.65 -8.57 4.52
C ARG A 8 5.07 -9.71 5.36
N LYS A 9 3.75 -9.85 5.36
CA LYS A 9 3.01 -10.91 6.06
C LYS A 9 2.43 -11.90 5.07
N SER A 10 2.56 -13.19 5.40
CA SER A 10 1.88 -14.27 4.69
C SER A 10 0.40 -14.31 5.10
N PRO A 11 -0.57 -14.58 4.21
CA PRO A 11 -1.97 -14.76 4.60
C PRO A 11 -2.18 -15.95 5.55
N THR A 12 -1.21 -16.86 5.62
CA THR A 12 -1.18 -18.03 6.51
C THR A 12 -0.18 -17.86 7.66
N ASP A 13 0.29 -16.64 7.93
CA ASP A 13 1.13 -16.33 9.09
C ASP A 13 0.41 -16.72 10.38
N GLU A 14 1.15 -17.27 11.35
CA GLU A 14 0.60 -17.76 12.62
C GLU A 14 -0.12 -16.68 13.43
N MET A 15 0.14 -15.39 13.16
CA MET A 15 -0.59 -14.29 13.78
C MET A 15 -2.07 -14.21 13.37
N PHE A 16 -2.45 -14.81 12.23
CA PHE A 16 -3.81 -14.79 11.71
C PHE A 16 -4.58 -16.02 12.18
N VAL A 17 -5.26 -15.89 13.32
CA VAL A 17 -6.03 -16.95 13.97
C VAL A 17 -7.50 -16.57 14.14
N GLY A 18 -8.37 -17.58 14.12
CA GLY A 18 -9.82 -17.37 14.24
C GLY A 18 -10.36 -16.54 13.08
N ASP A 19 -11.07 -15.45 13.41
CA ASP A 19 -11.66 -14.54 12.42
C ASP A 19 -10.70 -13.46 11.91
N LEU A 20 -9.46 -13.41 12.46
CA LEU A 20 -8.46 -12.45 12.01
C LEU A 20 -7.75 -12.96 10.77
N SER A 21 -7.88 -12.22 9.67
CA SER A 21 -7.19 -12.44 8.41
C SER A 21 -6.30 -11.25 8.04
N LEU A 22 -5.34 -11.47 7.12
CA LEU A 22 -4.55 -10.38 6.54
C LEU A 22 -5.43 -9.24 6.00
N LYS A 23 -6.55 -9.58 5.36
CA LYS A 23 -7.53 -8.61 4.85
C LYS A 23 -8.11 -7.77 5.99
N THR A 24 -8.70 -8.40 7.01
CA THR A 24 -9.38 -7.69 8.10
C THR A 24 -8.41 -6.88 8.94
N TRP A 25 -7.18 -7.38 9.12
CA TRP A 25 -6.12 -6.66 9.81
C TRP A 25 -5.73 -5.38 9.06
N VAL A 26 -5.41 -5.48 7.76
CA VAL A 26 -5.09 -4.30 6.93
C VAL A 26 -6.29 -3.34 6.82
N GLN A 27 -7.51 -3.87 6.71
CA GLN A 27 -8.73 -3.06 6.64
C GLN A 27 -8.95 -2.23 7.92
N SER A 28 -8.60 -2.77 9.09
CA SER A 28 -8.73 -2.07 10.37
C SER A 28 -7.80 -0.87 10.52
N ALA A 29 -6.66 -0.89 9.81
CA ALA A 29 -5.68 0.17 9.79
C ALA A 29 -5.93 1.22 8.69
N PHE A 30 -6.72 0.87 7.67
CA PHE A 30 -6.94 1.72 6.51
C PHE A 30 -7.94 2.87 6.79
N PRO A 31 -7.72 4.10 6.30
CA PRO A 31 -6.53 4.60 5.61
C PRO A 31 -5.50 5.26 6.56
N ASN A 32 -5.88 5.55 7.81
CA ASN A 32 -5.17 6.50 8.65
C ASN A 32 -3.99 5.91 9.45
N ASN A 33 -3.99 4.60 9.66
CA ASN A 33 -3.06 3.90 10.55
C ASN A 33 -2.23 2.86 9.78
N LEU A 34 -2.00 3.09 8.48
CA LEU A 34 -1.30 2.13 7.63
C LEU A 34 0.14 1.85 8.08
N ASP A 35 0.77 2.81 8.77
CA ASP A 35 2.07 2.65 9.41
C ASP A 35 2.14 1.45 10.38
N GLN A 36 1.01 1.06 10.98
CA GLN A 36 0.93 -0.06 11.92
C GLN A 36 0.95 -1.44 11.24
N VAL A 37 0.65 -1.50 9.94
CA VAL A 37 0.54 -2.76 9.19
C VAL A 37 1.58 -2.89 8.08
N LEU A 38 2.15 -1.78 7.63
CA LEU A 38 3.18 -1.75 6.60
C LEU A 38 4.52 -2.28 7.14
N ASP A 39 5.31 -2.90 6.27
CA ASP A 39 6.68 -3.32 6.56
C ASP A 39 7.48 -2.10 7.06
N PRO A 40 8.10 -2.15 8.26
CA PRO A 40 8.94 -1.09 8.79
C PRO A 40 10.03 -0.63 7.81
N ASP A 41 10.54 -1.52 6.96
CA ASP A 41 11.53 -1.19 5.94
C ASP A 41 10.99 -0.24 4.86
N LEU A 42 9.66 -0.17 4.68
CA LEU A 42 9.02 0.81 3.80
C LEU A 42 9.06 2.23 4.40
N HIS A 43 9.26 2.38 5.70
CA HIS A 43 9.34 3.68 6.38
C HIS A 43 10.76 4.26 6.43
N GLN A 44 11.78 3.55 5.94
CA GLN A 44 13.17 4.00 6.00
C GLN A 44 13.42 5.14 5.00
N VAL A 45 13.24 6.36 5.47
CA VAL A 45 13.93 7.54 4.93
C VAL A 45 15.02 7.88 5.94
N PRO A 46 16.32 7.84 5.58
CA PRO A 46 17.39 8.18 6.52
C PRO A 46 17.15 9.57 7.11
N ASP A 47 17.08 9.63 8.44
CA ASP A 47 16.68 10.78 9.27
C ASP A 47 17.79 11.84 9.39
N GLU A 48 18.45 12.17 8.29
CA GLU A 48 19.49 13.18 8.29
C GLU A 48 19.13 14.23 7.22
N PHE A 49 18.66 15.39 7.70
CA PHE A 49 18.33 16.63 6.96
C PHE A 49 16.87 16.80 6.47
N CYS A 50 15.97 17.08 7.41
CA CYS A 50 14.65 17.67 7.16
C CYS A 50 14.74 18.92 6.26
N SER A 51 14.49 18.74 4.97
CA SER A 51 14.20 19.80 4.00
C SER A 51 12.75 19.68 3.54
N ASP A 52 12.12 20.79 3.12
CA ASP A 52 10.74 20.83 2.59
C ASP A 52 10.48 19.80 1.47
N SER A 53 11.53 19.44 0.74
CA SER A 53 11.51 18.45 -0.35
C SER A 53 11.31 17.01 0.16
N GLN A 54 11.78 16.69 1.38
CA GLN A 54 11.68 15.36 1.98
C GLN A 54 10.30 15.11 2.59
N SER A 55 9.71 16.13 3.22
CA SER A 55 8.32 16.10 3.70
C SER A 55 7.33 15.85 2.55
N MET A 56 7.56 16.50 1.39
CA MET A 56 6.76 16.25 0.18
C MET A 56 6.93 14.81 -0.35
N ARG A 57 8.14 14.25 -0.30
CA ARG A 57 8.41 12.87 -0.73
C ARG A 57 7.73 11.84 0.18
N PHE A 58 7.78 12.05 1.49
CA PHE A 58 7.12 11.20 2.48
C PHE A 58 5.60 11.21 2.31
N LYS A 59 5.00 12.40 2.15
CA LYS A 59 3.57 12.54 1.87
C LYS A 59 3.17 11.82 0.59
N LEU A 60 3.95 11.98 -0.49
CA LEU A 60 3.70 11.29 -1.76
C LEU A 60 3.74 9.76 -1.59
N GLN A 61 4.67 9.25 -0.78
CA GLN A 61 4.81 7.83 -0.50
C GLN A 61 3.60 7.29 0.25
N LEU A 62 3.13 7.98 1.30
CA LEU A 62 1.91 7.63 2.02
C LEU A 62 0.66 7.67 1.14
N ASP A 63 0.52 8.69 0.29
CA ASP A 63 -0.62 8.80 -0.65
C ASP A 63 -0.62 7.64 -1.66
N CYS A 64 0.56 7.24 -2.16
CA CYS A 64 0.71 6.08 -3.04
C CYS A 64 0.35 4.78 -2.32
N LEU A 65 0.85 4.57 -1.12
CA LEU A 65 0.56 3.37 -0.31
C LEU A 65 -0.93 3.29 0.03
N THR A 66 -1.55 4.41 0.39
CA THR A 66 -3.00 4.48 0.62
C THR A 66 -3.76 4.03 -0.63
N THR A 67 -3.37 4.53 -1.81
CA THR A 67 -4.02 4.11 -3.06
C THR A 67 -3.80 2.62 -3.36
N LEU A 68 -2.58 2.11 -3.16
CA LEU A 68 -2.23 0.70 -3.38
C LEU A 68 -3.01 -0.24 -2.46
N ILE A 69 -3.08 0.08 -1.17
CA ILE A 69 -3.85 -0.71 -0.20
C ILE A 69 -5.35 -0.62 -0.51
N GLY A 70 -5.85 0.55 -0.90
CA GLY A 70 -7.25 0.71 -1.34
C GLY A 70 -7.61 -0.17 -2.54
N VAL A 71 -6.70 -0.30 -3.52
CA VAL A 71 -6.83 -1.26 -4.63
C VAL A 71 -6.86 -2.69 -4.10
N ALA A 72 -5.94 -3.04 -3.20
CA ALA A 72 -5.85 -4.39 -2.64
C ALA A 72 -7.16 -4.80 -1.92
N LEU A 73 -7.67 -3.93 -1.05
CA LEU A 73 -8.91 -4.16 -0.30
C LEU A 73 -10.10 -4.31 -1.25
N SER A 74 -10.19 -3.45 -2.26
CA SER A 74 -11.23 -3.50 -3.29
C SER A 74 -11.20 -4.80 -4.09
N CYS A 75 -10.02 -5.35 -4.39
CA CYS A 75 -9.89 -6.66 -5.05
C CYS A 75 -10.35 -7.83 -4.16
N THR A 76 -10.30 -7.66 -2.84
CA THR A 76 -10.62 -8.70 -1.84
C THR A 76 -11.98 -8.56 -1.19
N SER A 77 -12.89 -7.75 -1.74
CA SER A 77 -14.27 -7.64 -1.24
C SER A 77 -14.95 -9.01 -1.20
N ASP A 78 -15.80 -9.28 -0.19
CA ASP A 78 -16.45 -10.58 -0.07
C ASP A 78 -17.54 -10.77 -1.13
N SER A 79 -18.29 -9.70 -1.43
CA SER A 79 -19.27 -9.67 -2.51
C SER A 79 -18.57 -9.53 -3.87
N PRO A 80 -18.96 -10.34 -4.88
CA PRO A 80 -18.47 -10.20 -6.25
C PRO A 80 -18.71 -8.81 -6.85
N GLU A 81 -19.85 -8.19 -6.55
CA GLU A 81 -20.24 -6.86 -7.04
C GLU A 81 -19.41 -5.75 -6.40
N GLY A 82 -18.95 -5.97 -5.16
CA GLY A 82 -18.02 -5.07 -4.49
C GLY A 82 -16.57 -5.19 -4.96
N ARG A 83 -16.23 -6.21 -5.76
CA ARG A 83 -14.86 -6.39 -6.29
C ARG A 83 -14.64 -5.54 -7.53
N ILE A 84 -13.53 -4.80 -7.54
CA ILE A 84 -13.11 -4.13 -8.76
C ILE A 84 -12.64 -5.14 -9.80
N THR A 85 -12.84 -4.81 -11.08
CA THR A 85 -12.33 -5.63 -12.18
C THR A 85 -10.80 -5.54 -12.26
N ILE A 86 -10.17 -6.55 -12.86
CA ILE A 86 -8.73 -6.53 -13.10
C ILE A 86 -8.29 -5.34 -13.97
N ALA A 87 -9.14 -4.92 -14.91
CA ALA A 87 -8.89 -3.75 -15.74
C ALA A 87 -8.86 -2.46 -14.90
N GLU A 88 -9.78 -2.31 -13.96
CA GLU A 88 -9.82 -1.17 -13.05
C GLU A 88 -8.65 -1.19 -12.05
N ALA A 89 -8.31 -2.35 -11.51
CA ALA A 89 -7.13 -2.53 -10.66
C ALA A 89 -5.86 -2.11 -11.42
N LEU A 90 -5.66 -2.62 -12.65
CA LEU A 90 -4.52 -2.28 -13.49
C LEU A 90 -4.46 -0.77 -13.78
N ARG A 91 -5.60 -0.14 -14.07
CA ARG A 91 -5.69 1.30 -14.33
C ARG A 91 -5.23 2.11 -13.12
N LYS A 92 -5.73 1.79 -11.92
CA LYS A 92 -5.33 2.45 -10.66
C LYS A 92 -3.85 2.24 -10.35
N LEU A 93 -3.34 1.01 -10.52
CA LEU A 93 -1.92 0.69 -10.31
C LEU A 93 -1.00 1.46 -11.28
N LYS A 94 -1.38 1.56 -12.57
CA LYS A 94 -0.65 2.37 -13.55
C LYS A 94 -0.63 3.85 -13.17
N CYS A 95 -1.74 4.39 -12.65
CA CYS A 95 -1.81 5.76 -12.18
C CYS A 95 -0.80 6.03 -11.05
N VAL A 96 -0.75 5.15 -10.03
CA VAL A 96 0.22 5.25 -8.93
C VAL A 96 1.65 5.17 -9.48
N LYS A 97 1.92 4.23 -10.38
CA LYS A 97 3.21 4.11 -11.05
C LYS A 97 3.60 5.43 -11.71
N ASP A 98 2.73 6.01 -12.53
CA ASP A 98 3.03 7.25 -13.24
C ASP A 98 3.32 8.42 -12.28
N ILE A 99 2.65 8.49 -11.13
CA ILE A 99 2.92 9.50 -10.10
C ILE A 99 4.34 9.35 -9.54
N VAL A 100 4.76 8.11 -9.24
CA VAL A 100 6.09 7.80 -8.70
C VAL A 100 7.19 8.08 -9.73
N TYR A 101 6.99 7.68 -10.99
CA TYR A 101 7.99 7.80 -12.05
C TYR A 101 8.07 9.21 -12.65
N LYS A 102 6.96 9.93 -12.84
CA LYS A 102 7.00 11.32 -13.34
C LYS A 102 7.68 12.27 -12.37
N LYS A 103 7.72 11.93 -11.08
CA LYS A 103 8.41 12.71 -10.04
C LYS A 103 9.83 12.23 -9.72
N ASN A 104 10.28 11.09 -10.27
CA ASN A 104 11.65 10.57 -10.12
C ASN A 104 12.23 10.15 -11.48
N PRO A 105 12.76 11.09 -12.29
CA PRO A 105 13.29 10.79 -13.63
C PRO A 105 14.51 9.85 -13.66
N SER A 106 15.07 9.50 -12.50
CA SER A 106 16.28 8.67 -12.36
C SER A 106 16.01 7.16 -12.31
N ILE A 107 14.76 6.71 -12.19
CA ILE A 107 14.43 5.27 -12.19
C ILE A 107 14.09 4.85 -13.62
N LYS A 108 15.06 4.28 -14.34
CA LYS A 108 14.84 3.53 -15.58
C LYS A 108 15.06 2.05 -15.29
N VAL A 109 14.08 1.21 -15.64
CA VAL A 109 14.18 -0.26 -15.65
C VAL A 109 14.77 -0.71 -16.97
#